data_AF-A0A0A0KVG7-F1
#
_entry.id   AF-A0A0A0KVG7-F1
#
_cell.length_a   1.000
_cell.length_b   1.000
_cell.length_c   1.000
_cell.angle_alpha   90.00
_cell.angle_beta   90.00
_cell.angle_gamma   90.00
#
_symmetry.space_group_name_H-M   'P 1'
#
loop_
_entity.id
_entity.type
_entity.pdbx_description
1 polymer ?
#
loop_
_entity_poly.entity_id
_entity_poly.type
_entity_poly.pdbx_seq_one_letter_code
_entity_poly.pdbx_strand_id
1 'polypeptide(L)'
;MALMISSTLPFPLLLSPKRHQFPLLPFPLKPLITKSNPNPSSKMVVRAQSFETLASGAVNLLQSNPATWHSALLSNLLIFLLGSPILVSGLSPSGIASAFLLGTLTWRAFGPSGFLLVATYFVIGTAATKVKMAQKEAQGVAEKRKGRRGPGSVIGSSAAGCVCAVLMINKVGGEAFAQLWRLGFVASFCTKLSDTVSSEIGKAYGRITYLVTNFKVVPRGTEGAVSLEGTFAGLLAAIALAFVGCLLGDVTASEAIVCVIASQIANLGESIIGAVLQEKEGFQWLNNDVVNVINISMGSILAVLMQQLILGH
;
A
#
# COMPACT_ATOMS: atom_id res chain seq x y z
N MET A 1 55.57 7.14 32.20
CA MET A 1 57.01 7.38 32.37
C MET A 1 57.33 8.78 31.86
N ALA A 2 57.69 9.70 32.77
CA ALA A 2 58.43 10.98 32.60
C ALA A 2 57.91 12.02 31.56
N LEU A 3 57.40 13.21 31.94
CA LEU A 3 58.05 14.44 32.48
C LEU A 3 58.24 15.53 31.41
N MET A 4 57.34 16.52 31.42
CA MET A 4 57.56 17.98 31.57
C MET A 4 58.99 18.59 31.46
N ILE A 5 59.07 19.75 30.77
CA ILE A 5 59.83 21.02 31.07
C ILE A 5 61.00 21.49 30.13
N SER A 6 60.83 22.72 29.60
CA SER A 6 61.79 23.84 29.29
C SER A 6 62.91 23.65 28.24
N SER A 7 63.54 24.65 27.57
CA SER A 7 63.61 26.13 27.66
C SER A 7 64.33 26.70 26.41
N THR A 8 63.87 27.87 25.94
CA THR A 8 64.55 29.08 25.38
C THR A 8 66.01 29.10 24.84
N LEU A 9 66.16 29.62 23.60
CA LEU A 9 67.09 30.66 23.01
C LEU A 9 68.64 30.46 23.07
N PRO A 10 69.49 31.05 22.18
CA PRO A 10 69.44 32.43 21.62
C PRO A 10 69.93 32.70 20.15
N PHE A 11 69.77 33.97 19.73
CA PHE A 11 70.30 34.70 18.54
C PHE A 11 71.84 34.89 18.54
N PRO A 12 72.55 35.19 17.41
CA PRO A 12 72.73 36.56 16.82
C PRO A 12 72.83 36.61 15.25
N LEU A 13 72.31 37.61 14.50
CA LEU A 13 72.76 38.99 14.15
C LEU A 13 73.80 39.12 12.98
N LEU A 14 73.63 40.18 12.15
CA LEU A 14 74.49 40.78 11.08
C LEU A 14 74.42 40.14 9.65
N LEU A 15 74.32 40.82 8.49
CA LEU A 15 74.59 42.21 8.04
C LEU A 15 73.76 42.56 6.78
N SER A 16 73.41 43.85 6.64
CA SER A 16 73.00 44.49 5.38
C SER A 16 74.21 45.14 4.70
N PRO A 17 74.22 45.34 3.36
CA PRO A 17 74.29 46.74 2.90
C PRO A 17 73.59 47.08 1.55
N LYS A 18 73.16 48.36 1.49
CA LYS A 18 73.24 49.36 0.40
C LYS A 18 72.49 49.17 -0.96
N ARG A 19 71.35 49.86 -1.02
CA ARG A 19 70.86 50.87 -2.01
C ARG A 19 71.69 51.13 -3.29
N HIS A 20 71.03 51.03 -4.46
CA HIS A 20 71.18 51.98 -5.57
C HIS A 20 69.84 52.13 -6.33
N GLN A 21 69.44 53.38 -6.58
CA GLN A 21 68.34 53.81 -7.44
C GLN A 21 68.89 54.13 -8.84
N PHE A 22 68.12 53.85 -9.91
CA PHE A 22 67.68 54.78 -10.98
C PHE A 22 67.11 53.99 -12.20
N PRO A 23 66.32 54.62 -13.10
CA PRO A 23 65.04 54.09 -13.60
C PRO A 23 65.11 53.67 -15.08
N LEU A 24 64.02 53.13 -15.66
CA LEU A 24 63.50 53.39 -17.01
C LEU A 24 62.35 52.42 -17.39
N LEU A 25 61.19 52.98 -17.75
CA LEU A 25 60.07 52.40 -18.52
C LEU A 25 60.41 52.47 -20.04
N PRO A 26 59.65 51.89 -21.00
CA PRO A 26 58.66 50.78 -20.94
C PRO A 26 58.68 49.75 -22.13
N PHE A 27 58.02 48.58 -21.92
CA PHE A 27 57.35 47.64 -22.87
C PHE A 27 58.12 46.96 -24.04
N PRO A 28 57.63 45.83 -24.62
CA PRO A 28 56.84 44.71 -24.08
C PRO A 28 57.43 43.31 -24.44
N LEU A 29 57.21 42.29 -23.62
CA LEU A 29 57.33 40.88 -24.03
C LEU A 29 56.04 40.15 -23.65
N LYS A 30 55.30 39.72 -24.68
CA LYS A 30 54.09 38.89 -24.60
C LYS A 30 54.36 37.64 -23.75
N PRO A 31 53.57 37.35 -22.71
CA PRO A 31 53.48 35.99 -22.17
C PRO A 31 52.57 35.15 -23.08
N LEU A 32 53.01 33.93 -23.36
CA LEU A 32 52.22 32.90 -24.02
C LEU A 32 50.88 32.70 -23.32
N ILE A 33 49.80 32.65 -24.13
CA ILE A 33 48.51 32.13 -23.72
C ILE A 33 48.68 30.63 -23.46
N THR A 34 48.72 30.21 -22.19
CA THR A 34 48.36 28.84 -21.82
C THR A 34 46.85 28.71 -21.92
N LYS A 35 46.37 27.94 -22.90
CA LYS A 35 44.97 27.48 -22.96
C LYS A 35 44.66 26.74 -21.66
N SER A 36 43.87 27.33 -20.77
CA SER A 36 43.25 26.60 -19.67
C SER A 36 42.25 25.62 -20.27
N ASN A 37 42.54 24.33 -20.16
CA ASN A 37 41.60 23.26 -20.49
C ASN A 37 40.37 23.42 -19.56
N PRO A 38 39.11 23.41 -20.06
CA PRO A 38 37.96 23.52 -19.18
C PRO A 38 37.90 22.24 -18.33
N ASN A 39 38.00 22.42 -17.02
CA ASN A 39 38.02 21.35 -16.03
C ASN A 39 36.75 20.47 -16.19
N PRO A 40 36.85 19.16 -16.46
CA PRO A 40 35.69 18.27 -16.59
C PRO A 40 34.99 18.02 -15.24
N SER A 41 35.49 18.58 -14.13
CA SER A 41 35.04 18.32 -12.77
C SER A 41 33.83 19.13 -12.31
N SER A 42 33.60 20.34 -12.83
CA SER A 42 32.53 21.21 -12.29
C SER A 42 31.13 20.71 -12.62
N LYS A 43 30.91 20.20 -13.83
CA LYS A 43 29.62 19.61 -14.24
C LYS A 43 29.30 18.31 -13.49
N MET A 44 30.31 17.48 -13.21
CA MET A 44 30.12 16.25 -12.43
C MET A 44 29.81 16.56 -10.96
N VAL A 45 30.49 17.54 -10.36
CA VAL A 45 30.24 17.96 -8.96
C VAL A 45 28.85 18.60 -8.82
N VAL A 46 28.47 19.51 -9.73
CA VAL A 46 27.12 20.10 -9.74
C VAL A 46 26.04 19.05 -9.97
N ARG A 47 26.30 18.05 -10.83
CA ARG A 47 25.38 16.94 -11.04
C ARG A 47 25.26 16.07 -9.78
N ALA A 48 26.37 15.70 -9.15
CA ALA A 48 26.37 14.91 -7.92
C ALA A 48 25.62 15.64 -6.77
N GLN A 49 25.88 16.94 -6.57
CA GLN A 49 25.16 17.76 -5.60
C GLN A 49 23.68 17.89 -5.93
N SER A 50 23.33 18.02 -7.22
CA SER A 50 21.93 18.03 -7.66
C SER A 50 21.23 16.71 -7.36
N PHE A 51 21.93 15.58 -7.56
CA PHE A 51 21.43 14.24 -7.24
C PHE A 51 21.29 14.03 -5.72
N GLU A 52 22.23 14.48 -4.91
CA GLU A 52 22.11 14.41 -3.44
C GLU A 52 20.98 15.29 -2.91
N THR A 53 20.77 16.47 -3.50
CA THR A 53 19.66 17.38 -3.14
C THR A 53 18.31 16.79 -3.56
N LEU A 54 18.24 16.17 -4.74
CA LEU A 54 17.07 15.42 -5.20
C LEU A 54 16.80 14.19 -4.33
N ALA A 55 17.84 13.45 -3.94
CA ALA A 55 17.72 12.26 -3.10
C ALA A 55 17.27 12.62 -1.69
N SER A 56 17.86 13.66 -1.08
CA SER A 56 17.44 14.16 0.24
C SER A 56 16.03 14.76 0.21
N GLY A 57 15.68 15.50 -0.85
CA GLY A 57 14.30 15.97 -1.08
C GLY A 57 13.31 14.82 -1.21
N ALA A 58 13.66 13.75 -1.94
CA ALA A 58 12.84 12.56 -2.06
C ALA A 58 12.67 11.82 -0.73
N VAL A 59 13.74 11.67 0.06
CA VAL A 59 13.69 11.07 1.41
C VAL A 59 12.79 11.88 2.35
N ASN A 60 12.91 13.21 2.34
CA ASN A 60 12.06 14.09 3.14
C ASN A 60 10.58 14.00 2.75
N LEU A 61 10.28 13.86 1.45
CA LEU A 61 8.93 13.61 0.98
C LEU A 61 8.43 12.23 1.43
N LEU A 62 9.22 11.17 1.29
CA LEU A 62 8.86 9.82 1.73
C LEU A 62 8.54 9.75 3.23
N GLN A 63 9.19 10.56 4.06
CA GLN A 63 9.02 10.59 5.52
C GLN A 63 7.97 11.60 6.01
N SER A 64 7.24 12.27 5.12
CA SER A 64 6.27 13.30 5.52
C SER A 64 5.14 12.74 6.40
N ASN A 65 4.92 13.34 7.57
CA ASN A 65 3.79 13.05 8.46
C ASN A 65 3.03 14.35 8.79
N PRO A 66 1.75 14.50 8.43
CA PRO A 66 0.93 13.55 7.64
C PRO A 66 1.38 13.47 6.17
N ALA A 67 1.04 12.37 5.50
CA ALA A 67 1.35 12.19 4.08
C ALA A 67 0.69 13.28 3.22
N THR A 68 1.47 13.89 2.32
CA THR A 68 0.98 14.83 1.31
C THR A 68 0.60 14.07 0.03
N TRP A 69 -0.10 14.72 -0.90
CA TRP A 69 -0.38 14.12 -2.21
C TRP A 69 0.90 13.83 -3.01
N HIS A 70 1.90 14.70 -2.93
CA HIS A 70 3.19 14.52 -3.59
C HIS A 70 3.95 13.32 -3.03
N SER A 71 4.01 13.20 -1.70
CA SER A 71 4.66 12.06 -1.07
C SER A 71 3.91 10.76 -1.28
N ALA A 72 2.58 10.78 -1.29
CA ALA A 72 1.76 9.62 -1.65
C ALA A 72 2.03 9.15 -3.08
N LEU A 73 2.04 10.06 -4.06
CA LEU A 73 2.35 9.72 -5.45
C LEU A 73 3.76 9.16 -5.62
N LEU A 74 4.76 9.81 -5.00
CA LEU A 74 6.15 9.39 -5.09
C LEU A 74 6.36 8.01 -4.46
N SER A 75 5.86 7.81 -3.23
CA SER A 75 5.99 6.53 -2.52
C SER A 75 5.30 5.41 -3.28
N ASN A 76 4.06 5.66 -3.72
CA ASN A 76 3.27 4.69 -4.47
C ASN A 76 3.93 4.34 -5.81
N LEU A 77 4.50 5.32 -6.52
CA LEU A 77 5.25 5.08 -7.76
C LEU A 77 6.46 4.17 -7.53
N LEU A 78 7.28 4.46 -6.52
CA LEU A 78 8.45 3.63 -6.20
C LEU A 78 8.04 2.20 -5.85
N ILE A 79 6.98 2.04 -5.04
CA ILE A 79 6.47 0.73 -4.66
C ILE A 79 5.91 -0.02 -5.87
N PHE A 80 5.17 0.64 -6.76
CA PHE A 80 4.62 0.00 -7.96
C PHE A 80 5.71 -0.44 -8.94
N LEU A 81 6.79 0.35 -9.07
CA LEU A 81 7.95 -0.02 -9.88
C LEU A 81 8.62 -1.28 -9.33
N LEU A 82 8.94 -1.29 -8.03
CA LEU A 82 9.59 -2.43 -7.36
C LEU A 82 8.68 -3.67 -7.28
N GLY A 83 7.38 -3.47 -7.05
CA GLY A 83 6.37 -4.51 -6.92
C GLY A 83 5.81 -5.01 -8.24
N SER A 84 6.24 -4.45 -9.38
CA SER A 84 5.70 -4.78 -10.71
C SER A 84 5.65 -6.28 -11.03
N PRO A 85 6.63 -7.14 -10.66
CA PRO A 85 6.55 -8.58 -10.94
C PRO A 85 5.39 -9.28 -10.22
N ILE A 86 5.07 -8.83 -9.01
CA ILE A 86 3.95 -9.38 -8.21
C ILE A 86 2.62 -8.84 -8.76
N LEU A 87 2.56 -7.54 -9.08
CA LEU A 87 1.37 -6.86 -9.58
C LEU A 87 0.86 -7.47 -10.89
N VAL A 88 1.74 -7.69 -11.88
CA VAL A 88 1.33 -8.27 -13.18
C VAL A 88 0.79 -9.69 -13.06
N SER A 89 1.16 -10.37 -11.98
CA SER A 89 0.71 -11.73 -11.68
C SER A 89 -0.74 -11.79 -11.17
N GLY A 90 -1.28 -10.68 -10.64
CA GLY A 90 -2.61 -10.59 -10.04
C GLY A 90 -3.52 -9.52 -10.66
N LEU A 91 -3.00 -8.62 -11.50
CA LEU A 91 -3.75 -7.51 -12.11
C LEU A 91 -3.60 -7.48 -13.64
N SER A 92 -4.65 -7.02 -14.33
CA SER A 92 -4.56 -6.58 -15.73
C SER A 92 -3.82 -5.24 -15.83
N PRO A 93 -3.32 -4.82 -17.02
CA PRO A 93 -2.68 -3.50 -17.16
C PRO A 93 -3.59 -2.35 -16.72
N SER A 94 -4.87 -2.40 -17.08
CA SER A 94 -5.88 -1.43 -16.62
C SER A 94 -6.15 -1.56 -15.11
N GLY A 95 -6.11 -2.77 -14.55
CA GLY A 95 -6.21 -3.01 -13.11
C GLY A 95 -5.04 -2.41 -12.32
N ILE A 96 -3.82 -2.41 -12.88
CA ILE A 96 -2.65 -1.75 -12.28
C ILE A 96 -2.89 -0.24 -12.19
N ALA A 97 -3.47 0.38 -13.22
CA ALA A 97 -3.80 1.81 -13.18
C ALA A 97 -4.84 2.11 -12.07
N SER A 98 -5.91 1.32 -11.96
CA SER A 98 -6.88 1.47 -10.86
C SER A 98 -6.24 1.24 -9.48
N ALA A 99 -5.39 0.22 -9.35
CA ALA A 99 -4.67 -0.05 -8.12
C ALA A 99 -3.69 1.06 -7.76
N PHE A 100 -3.08 1.73 -8.74
CA PHE A 100 -2.21 2.89 -8.52
C PHE A 100 -2.99 4.06 -7.92
N LEU A 101 -4.18 4.36 -8.44
CA LEU A 101 -5.04 5.40 -7.88
C LEU A 101 -5.46 5.06 -6.45
N LEU A 102 -5.86 3.81 -6.21
CA LEU A 102 -6.17 3.30 -4.88
C LEU A 102 -4.98 3.43 -3.93
N GLY A 103 -3.79 2.97 -4.33
CA GLY A 103 -2.58 3.02 -3.52
C GLY A 103 -2.18 4.45 -3.15
N THR A 104 -2.34 5.39 -4.07
CA THR A 104 -2.12 6.83 -3.81
C THR A 104 -3.10 7.35 -2.77
N LEU A 105 -4.39 7.03 -2.92
CA LEU A 105 -5.43 7.45 -1.99
C LEU A 105 -5.22 6.85 -0.59
N THR A 106 -4.90 5.55 -0.52
CA THR A 106 -4.60 4.84 0.72
C THR A 106 -3.39 5.43 1.42
N TRP A 107 -2.29 5.66 0.70
CA TRP A 107 -1.09 6.28 1.29
C TRP A 107 -1.38 7.68 1.81
N ARG A 108 -2.16 8.47 1.06
CA ARG A 108 -2.55 9.82 1.49
C ARG A 108 -3.39 9.82 2.76
N ALA A 109 -4.31 8.87 2.91
CA ALA A 109 -5.22 8.81 4.05
C ALA A 109 -4.60 8.13 5.29
N PHE A 110 -3.90 7.02 5.08
CA PHE A 110 -3.49 6.12 6.15
C PHE A 110 -1.97 5.91 6.23
N GLY A 111 -1.21 6.46 5.29
CA GLY A 111 0.25 6.35 5.28
C GLY A 111 0.77 4.96 4.91
N PRO A 112 2.01 4.64 5.31
CA PRO A 112 2.63 3.35 5.03
C PRO A 112 1.89 2.15 5.64
N SER A 113 1.28 2.30 6.82
CA SER A 113 0.56 1.21 7.50
C SER A 113 -0.63 0.73 6.67
N GLY A 114 -1.54 1.64 6.32
CA GLY A 114 -2.69 1.31 5.48
C GLY A 114 -2.29 0.77 4.11
N PHE A 115 -1.18 1.26 3.53
CA PHE A 115 -0.67 0.72 2.28
C PHE A 115 -0.18 -0.72 2.42
N LEU A 116 0.60 -1.03 3.46
CA LEU A 116 1.10 -2.38 3.74
C LEU A 116 -0.04 -3.36 4.00
N LEU A 117 -1.12 -2.92 4.65
CA LEU A 117 -2.33 -3.71 4.83
C LEU A 117 -2.96 -4.09 3.48
N VAL A 118 -3.13 -3.12 2.56
CA VAL A 118 -3.68 -3.38 1.22
C VAL A 118 -2.74 -4.25 0.39
N ALA A 119 -1.43 -4.06 0.50
CA ALA A 119 -0.44 -4.92 -0.15
C ALA A 119 -0.52 -6.36 0.36
N THR A 120 -0.70 -6.55 1.67
CA THR A 120 -0.88 -7.88 2.30
C THR A 120 -2.16 -8.55 1.79
N TYR A 121 -3.28 -7.82 1.77
CA TYR A 121 -4.53 -8.27 1.16
C TYR A 121 -4.30 -8.72 -0.30
N PHE A 122 -3.61 -7.90 -1.09
CA PHE A 122 -3.37 -8.19 -2.50
C PHE A 122 -2.54 -9.46 -2.69
N VAL A 123 -1.47 -9.64 -1.92
CA VAL A 123 -0.58 -10.81 -2.00
C VAL A 123 -1.34 -12.08 -1.61
N ILE A 124 -1.98 -12.10 -0.44
CA ILE A 124 -2.72 -13.28 0.04
C ILE A 124 -3.89 -13.59 -0.89
N GLY A 125 -4.66 -12.57 -1.28
CA GLY A 125 -5.79 -12.73 -2.18
C GLY A 125 -5.37 -13.22 -3.57
N THR A 126 -4.22 -12.80 -4.10
CA THR A 126 -3.69 -13.30 -5.38
C THR A 126 -3.14 -14.72 -5.26
N ALA A 127 -2.55 -15.07 -4.12
CA ALA A 127 -2.11 -16.44 -3.86
C ALA A 127 -3.31 -17.39 -3.81
N ALA A 128 -4.38 -17.00 -3.11
CA ALA A 128 -5.62 -17.78 -2.99
C ALA A 128 -6.26 -18.07 -4.36
N THR A 129 -6.35 -17.07 -5.25
CA THR A 129 -6.91 -17.27 -6.60
C THR A 129 -6.10 -18.26 -7.44
N LYS A 130 -4.81 -18.47 -7.13
CA LYS A 130 -3.93 -19.41 -7.84
C LYS A 130 -3.95 -20.83 -7.29
N VAL A 131 -4.51 -21.04 -6.10
CA VAL A 131 -4.62 -22.38 -5.52
C VAL A 131 -5.44 -23.29 -6.43
N LYS A 132 -4.85 -24.43 -6.81
CA LYS A 132 -5.44 -25.45 -7.70
C LYS A 132 -6.06 -24.88 -8.99
N MET A 133 -5.38 -23.91 -9.62
CA MET A 133 -5.89 -23.23 -10.82
C MET A 133 -6.29 -24.22 -11.93
N ALA A 134 -5.45 -25.22 -12.24
CA ALA A 134 -5.75 -26.21 -13.29
C ALA A 134 -7.05 -27.00 -13.02
N GLN A 135 -7.33 -27.35 -11.76
CA GLN A 135 -8.57 -28.02 -11.38
C GLN A 135 -9.77 -27.09 -11.57
N LYS A 136 -9.65 -25.83 -11.14
CA LYS A 136 -10.73 -24.85 -11.25
C LYS A 136 -11.03 -24.50 -12.71
N GLU A 137 -10.01 -24.45 -13.57
CA GLU A 137 -10.16 -24.22 -15.01
C GLU A 137 -10.89 -25.40 -15.67
N ALA A 138 -10.50 -26.65 -15.35
CA ALA A 138 -11.17 -27.84 -15.84
C ALA A 138 -12.65 -27.94 -15.40
N GLN A 139 -12.99 -27.35 -14.26
CA GLN A 139 -14.36 -27.30 -13.71
C GLN A 139 -15.15 -26.06 -14.16
N GLY A 140 -14.56 -25.13 -14.90
CA GLY A 140 -15.22 -23.89 -15.32
C GLY A 140 -15.49 -22.88 -14.19
N VAL A 141 -14.93 -23.10 -13.00
CA VAL A 141 -15.13 -22.26 -11.80
C VAL A 141 -13.90 -21.40 -11.47
N ALA A 142 -12.90 -21.40 -12.34
CA ALA A 142 -11.71 -20.58 -12.17
C ALA A 142 -12.02 -19.09 -12.24
N GLU A 143 -11.30 -18.33 -11.42
CA GLU A 143 -11.33 -16.88 -11.45
C GLU A 143 -10.96 -16.36 -12.85
N LYS A 144 -11.75 -15.40 -13.34
CA LYS A 144 -11.60 -14.84 -14.70
C LYS A 144 -10.16 -14.38 -14.94
N ARG A 145 -9.71 -14.47 -16.20
CA ARG A 145 -8.37 -14.02 -16.63
C ARG A 145 -7.22 -14.67 -15.85
N LYS A 146 -7.34 -15.96 -15.49
CA LYS A 146 -6.35 -16.72 -14.70
C LYS A 146 -6.03 -16.06 -13.35
N GLY A 147 -7.05 -15.50 -12.70
CA GLY A 147 -6.92 -14.80 -11.43
C GLY A 147 -6.48 -13.33 -11.52
N ARG A 148 -6.33 -12.77 -12.73
CA ARG A 148 -5.98 -11.35 -12.91
C ARG A 148 -7.21 -10.45 -12.78
N ARG A 149 -7.19 -9.58 -11.77
CA ARG A 149 -8.26 -8.61 -11.49
C ARG A 149 -8.14 -7.38 -12.40
N GLY A 150 -9.26 -6.97 -12.97
CA GLY A 150 -9.38 -5.75 -13.78
C GLY A 150 -9.86 -4.56 -12.95
N PRO A 151 -10.11 -3.39 -13.59
CA PRO A 151 -10.58 -2.18 -12.93
C PRO A 151 -11.83 -2.39 -12.08
N GLY A 152 -12.86 -3.05 -12.63
CA GLY A 152 -14.11 -3.35 -11.93
C GLY A 152 -13.88 -4.12 -10.63
N SER A 153 -13.03 -5.15 -10.67
CA SER A 153 -12.70 -5.94 -9.49
C SER A 153 -11.83 -5.18 -8.48
N VAL A 154 -10.93 -4.29 -8.92
CA VAL A 154 -10.16 -3.43 -8.00
C VAL A 154 -11.10 -2.47 -7.29
N ILE A 155 -11.95 -1.75 -8.04
CA ILE A 155 -12.94 -0.81 -7.48
C ILE A 155 -13.92 -1.56 -6.56
N GLY A 156 -14.44 -2.69 -7.02
CA GLY A 156 -15.36 -3.54 -6.26
C GLY A 156 -14.77 -4.07 -4.96
N SER A 157 -13.45 -4.26 -4.92
CA SER A 157 -12.72 -4.71 -3.75
C SER A 157 -12.29 -3.58 -2.80
N SER A 158 -12.41 -2.32 -3.20
CA SER A 158 -11.86 -1.20 -2.43
C SER A 158 -12.80 -0.02 -2.23
N ALA A 159 -14.02 -0.04 -2.79
CA ALA A 159 -14.94 1.09 -2.76
C ALA A 159 -15.20 1.62 -1.34
N ALA A 160 -15.52 0.76 -0.38
CA ALA A 160 -15.71 1.17 1.01
C ALA A 160 -14.42 1.76 1.62
N GLY A 161 -13.27 1.12 1.38
CA GLY A 161 -11.97 1.64 1.80
C GLY A 161 -11.63 3.01 1.19
N CYS A 162 -11.98 3.25 -0.08
CA CYS A 162 -11.85 4.55 -0.74
C CYS A 162 -12.73 5.60 -0.08
N VAL A 163 -13.98 5.26 0.27
CA VAL A 163 -14.88 6.16 1.00
C VAL A 163 -14.27 6.52 2.36
N CYS A 164 -13.83 5.53 3.13
CA CYS A 164 -13.14 5.77 4.41
C CYS A 164 -11.90 6.66 4.24
N ALA A 165 -11.11 6.44 3.18
CA ALA A 165 -9.94 7.27 2.89
C ALA A 165 -10.33 8.72 2.58
N VAL A 166 -11.37 8.94 1.78
CA VAL A 166 -11.88 10.29 1.47
C VAL A 166 -12.41 10.97 2.72
N LEU A 167 -13.17 10.28 3.57
CA LEU A 167 -13.68 10.82 4.83
C LEU A 167 -12.54 11.19 5.80
N MET A 168 -11.50 10.34 5.89
CA MET A 168 -10.29 10.59 6.67
C MET A 168 -9.53 11.83 6.18
N ILE A 169 -9.30 11.95 4.86
CA ILE A 169 -8.57 13.08 4.26
C ILE A 169 -9.31 14.40 4.48
N ASN A 170 -10.63 14.39 4.37
CA ASN A 170 -11.48 15.57 4.56
C ASN A 170 -11.83 15.83 6.03
N LYS A 171 -11.31 15.02 6.97
CA LYS A 171 -11.56 15.14 8.42
C LYS A 171 -13.05 15.19 8.78
N VAL A 172 -13.87 14.43 8.07
CA VAL A 172 -15.32 14.39 8.32
C VAL A 172 -15.58 13.85 9.72
N GLY A 173 -16.31 14.60 10.55
CA GLY A 173 -16.54 14.27 11.96
C GLY A 173 -15.39 14.65 12.92
N GLY A 174 -14.29 15.21 12.42
CA GLY A 174 -13.13 15.61 13.22
C GLY A 174 -12.29 14.43 13.73
N GLU A 175 -11.37 14.72 14.65
CA GLU A 175 -10.44 13.72 15.22
C GLU A 175 -11.16 12.55 15.91
N ALA A 176 -12.36 12.80 16.45
CA ALA A 176 -13.18 11.77 17.10
C ALA A 176 -13.60 10.64 16.14
N PHE A 177 -13.76 10.93 14.85
CA PHE A 177 -14.17 9.94 13.84
C PHE A 177 -12.99 9.38 13.03
N ALA A 178 -11.79 9.95 13.17
CA ALA A 178 -10.61 9.49 12.44
C ALA A 178 -10.32 8.00 12.65
N GLN A 179 -10.45 7.52 13.89
CA GLN A 179 -10.28 6.10 14.21
C GLN A 179 -11.40 5.23 13.66
N LEU A 180 -12.65 5.73 13.59
CA LEU A 180 -13.76 5.00 12.97
C LEU A 180 -13.56 4.84 11.45
N TRP A 181 -13.02 5.85 10.76
CA TRP A 181 -12.69 5.73 9.34
C TRP A 181 -11.54 4.76 9.10
N ARG A 182 -10.55 4.73 10.00
CA ARG A 182 -9.47 3.73 9.96
C ARG A 182 -10.00 2.32 10.20
N LEU A 183 -10.85 2.14 11.21
CA LEU A 183 -11.53 0.87 11.50
C LEU A 183 -12.34 0.38 10.30
N GLY A 184 -13.18 1.24 9.72
CA GLY A 184 -14.00 0.91 8.54
C GLY A 184 -13.13 0.50 7.33
N PHE A 185 -12.03 1.21 7.11
CA PHE A 185 -11.03 0.85 6.10
C PHE A 185 -10.47 -0.56 6.36
N VAL A 186 -9.95 -0.85 7.56
CA VAL A 186 -9.41 -2.18 7.89
C VAL A 186 -10.48 -3.28 7.76
N ALA A 187 -11.68 -3.04 8.27
CA ALA A 187 -12.80 -3.98 8.20
C ALA A 187 -13.19 -4.30 6.76
N SER A 188 -13.21 -3.31 5.86
CA SER A 188 -13.54 -3.51 4.45
C SER A 188 -12.56 -4.47 3.75
N PHE A 189 -11.26 -4.35 4.02
CA PHE A 189 -10.24 -5.23 3.45
C PHE A 189 -10.22 -6.61 4.13
N CYS A 190 -10.48 -6.70 5.43
CA CYS A 190 -10.67 -7.99 6.12
C CYS A 190 -11.84 -8.76 5.52
N THR A 191 -12.95 -8.07 5.27
CA THR A 191 -14.15 -8.62 4.62
C THR A 191 -13.80 -9.15 3.25
N LYS A 192 -13.16 -8.33 2.41
CA LYS A 192 -12.82 -8.74 1.05
C LYS A 192 -11.82 -9.89 1.01
N LEU A 193 -10.83 -9.91 1.90
CA LEU A 193 -9.87 -11.00 1.95
C LEU A 193 -10.54 -12.30 2.40
N SER A 194 -11.36 -12.24 3.45
CA SER A 194 -12.11 -13.41 3.95
C SER A 194 -13.02 -13.98 2.86
N ASP A 195 -13.75 -13.13 2.14
CA ASP A 195 -14.60 -13.51 1.01
C ASP A 195 -13.81 -14.21 -0.10
N THR A 196 -12.71 -13.58 -0.52
CA THR A 196 -11.84 -14.10 -1.58
C THR A 196 -11.22 -15.44 -1.18
N VAL A 197 -10.66 -15.55 0.02
CA VAL A 197 -10.03 -16.79 0.47
C VAL A 197 -11.09 -17.88 0.68
N SER A 198 -12.25 -17.54 1.24
CA SER A 198 -13.35 -18.48 1.44
C SER A 198 -13.84 -19.09 0.13
N SER A 199 -14.14 -18.25 -0.86
CA SER A 199 -14.62 -18.70 -2.16
C SER A 199 -13.56 -19.49 -2.93
N GLU A 200 -12.29 -19.04 -2.94
CA GLU A 200 -11.21 -19.72 -3.67
C GLU A 200 -10.81 -21.06 -3.04
N ILE A 201 -10.73 -21.13 -1.70
CA ILE A 201 -10.46 -22.38 -0.99
C ILE A 201 -11.66 -23.32 -1.06
N GLY A 202 -12.89 -22.79 -0.98
CA GLY A 202 -14.11 -23.56 -1.19
C GLY A 202 -14.18 -24.20 -2.57
N LYS A 203 -13.87 -23.45 -3.64
CA LYS A 203 -13.74 -23.99 -5.01
C LYS A 203 -12.67 -25.09 -5.09
N ALA A 204 -11.52 -24.87 -4.46
CA ALA A 204 -10.37 -25.78 -4.53
C ALA A 204 -10.53 -27.08 -3.70
N TYR A 205 -11.12 -26.98 -2.51
CA TYR A 205 -11.11 -28.06 -1.50
C TYR A 205 -12.48 -28.43 -0.94
N GLY A 206 -13.52 -27.60 -1.10
CA GLY A 206 -14.79 -27.73 -0.39
C GLY A 206 -15.51 -29.06 -0.66
N ARG A 207 -15.53 -30.00 0.29
CA ARG A 207 -16.07 -31.35 0.04
C ARG A 207 -17.56 -31.32 -0.28
N ILE A 208 -18.31 -30.53 0.49
CA ILE A 208 -19.75 -30.32 0.34
C ILE A 208 -20.00 -28.82 0.32
N THR A 209 -20.69 -28.34 -0.71
CA THR A 209 -21.12 -26.95 -0.87
C THR A 209 -22.64 -26.88 -0.76
N TYR A 210 -23.15 -25.89 -0.02
CA TYR A 210 -24.58 -25.71 0.20
C TYR A 210 -24.97 -24.23 0.11
N LEU A 211 -26.24 -23.96 -0.21
CA LEU A 211 -26.79 -22.61 -0.14
C LEU A 211 -27.17 -22.28 1.31
N VAL A 212 -26.74 -21.11 1.79
CA VAL A 212 -27.05 -20.64 3.16
C VAL A 212 -28.56 -20.50 3.41
N THR A 213 -29.34 -20.23 2.38
CA THR A 213 -30.77 -19.91 2.47
C THR A 213 -31.66 -21.12 2.74
N ASN A 214 -31.31 -22.30 2.22
CA ASN A 214 -32.15 -23.49 2.30
C ASN A 214 -31.36 -24.79 2.59
N PHE A 215 -30.05 -24.69 2.82
CA PHE A 215 -29.14 -25.82 3.07
C PHE A 215 -29.12 -26.89 1.97
N LYS A 216 -29.60 -26.57 0.76
CA LYS A 216 -29.54 -27.48 -0.38
C LYS A 216 -28.08 -27.61 -0.84
N VAL A 217 -27.65 -28.85 -1.03
CA VAL A 217 -26.34 -29.15 -1.64
C VAL A 217 -26.35 -28.69 -3.09
N VAL A 218 -25.33 -27.92 -3.46
CA VAL A 218 -25.15 -27.35 -4.81
C VAL A 218 -23.73 -27.60 -5.30
N PRO A 219 -23.47 -27.57 -6.61
CA PRO A 219 -22.12 -27.66 -7.15
C PRO A 219 -21.17 -26.59 -6.59
N ARG A 220 -19.87 -26.87 -6.61
CA ARG A 220 -18.86 -25.88 -6.25
C ARG A 220 -18.89 -24.71 -7.24
N GLY A 221 -18.66 -23.50 -6.74
CA GLY A 221 -18.64 -22.30 -7.57
C GLY A 221 -20.02 -21.75 -7.95
N THR A 222 -21.11 -22.37 -7.47
CA THR A 222 -22.44 -21.74 -7.52
C THR A 222 -22.43 -20.45 -6.68
N GLU A 223 -23.00 -19.37 -7.23
CA GLU A 223 -23.10 -18.08 -6.54
C GLU A 223 -23.89 -18.23 -5.21
N GLY A 224 -23.35 -17.67 -4.13
CA GLY A 224 -23.88 -17.82 -2.77
C GLY A 224 -23.69 -19.20 -2.11
N ALA A 225 -22.97 -20.13 -2.75
CA ALA A 225 -22.66 -21.42 -2.15
C ALA A 225 -21.49 -21.31 -1.16
N VAL A 226 -21.67 -21.93 0.02
CA VAL A 226 -20.65 -21.97 1.07
C VAL A 226 -20.18 -23.40 1.33
N SER A 227 -18.95 -23.54 1.82
CA SER A 227 -18.36 -24.82 2.27
C SER A 227 -17.66 -24.62 3.61
N LEU A 228 -17.53 -25.68 4.40
CA LEU A 228 -16.85 -25.61 5.69
C LEU A 228 -15.38 -25.22 5.53
N GLU A 229 -14.69 -25.81 4.55
CA GLU A 229 -13.29 -25.53 4.27
C GLU A 229 -13.06 -24.08 3.82
N GLY A 230 -13.95 -23.57 2.96
CA GLY A 230 -13.95 -22.17 2.55
C GLY A 230 -14.17 -21.23 3.75
N THR A 231 -15.26 -21.44 4.50
CA THR A 231 -15.61 -20.58 5.64
C THR A 231 -14.50 -20.53 6.69
N PHE A 232 -13.88 -21.66 7.02
CA PHE A 232 -12.76 -21.70 7.96
C PHE A 232 -11.53 -20.96 7.42
N ALA A 233 -11.19 -21.16 6.14
CA ALA A 233 -10.07 -20.44 5.52
C ALA A 233 -10.31 -18.93 5.43
N GLY A 234 -11.55 -18.51 5.13
CA GLY A 234 -11.96 -17.11 5.16
C GLY A 234 -11.81 -16.47 6.54
N LEU A 235 -12.27 -17.17 7.60
CA LEU A 235 -12.10 -16.73 8.99
C LEU A 235 -10.62 -16.52 9.34
N LEU A 236 -9.77 -17.50 9.02
CA LEU A 236 -8.32 -17.39 9.25
C LEU A 236 -7.71 -16.22 8.47
N ALA A 237 -8.18 -15.96 7.25
CA ALA A 237 -7.70 -14.84 6.45
C ALA A 237 -8.11 -13.48 7.04
N ALA A 238 -9.34 -13.33 7.54
CA ALA A 238 -9.76 -12.14 8.28
C ALA A 238 -8.91 -11.93 9.54
N ILE A 239 -8.69 -12.99 10.33
CA ILE A 239 -7.85 -12.93 11.54
C ILE A 239 -6.42 -12.50 11.18
N ALA A 240 -5.82 -13.10 10.14
CA ALA A 240 -4.47 -12.77 9.71
C ALA A 240 -4.35 -11.29 9.29
N LEU A 241 -5.30 -10.77 8.52
CA LEU A 241 -5.24 -9.36 8.08
C LEU A 241 -5.55 -8.37 9.21
N ALA A 242 -6.50 -8.69 10.09
CA ALA A 242 -6.80 -7.88 11.26
C ALA A 242 -5.60 -7.84 12.23
N PHE A 243 -4.90 -8.97 12.39
CA PHE A 243 -3.65 -9.04 13.16
C PHE A 243 -2.55 -8.16 12.55
N VAL A 244 -2.41 -8.14 11.21
CA VAL A 244 -1.50 -7.20 10.53
C VAL A 244 -1.91 -5.75 10.81
N GLY A 245 -3.22 -5.43 10.78
CA GLY A 245 -3.73 -4.12 11.20
C GLY A 245 -3.32 -3.75 12.63
N CYS A 246 -3.36 -4.69 13.58
CA CYS A 246 -2.86 -4.48 14.94
C CYS A 246 -1.36 -4.22 15.00
N LEU A 247 -0.56 -5.05 14.32
CA LEU A 247 0.90 -4.90 14.32
C LEU A 247 1.34 -3.55 13.72
N LEU A 248 0.61 -3.06 12.74
CA LEU A 248 0.87 -1.77 12.10
C LEU A 248 0.31 -0.58 12.90
N GLY A 249 -0.41 -0.84 14.00
CA GLY A 249 -1.03 0.20 14.83
C GLY A 249 -2.25 0.86 14.19
N ASP A 250 -2.85 0.25 13.17
CA ASP A 250 -4.05 0.80 12.53
C ASP A 250 -5.32 0.56 13.36
N VAL A 251 -5.36 -0.56 14.09
CA VAL A 251 -6.47 -0.94 14.96
C VAL A 251 -5.94 -1.56 16.26
N THR A 252 -6.64 -1.35 17.35
CA THR A 252 -6.41 -2.05 18.63
C THR A 252 -6.85 -3.52 18.55
N ALA A 253 -6.48 -4.33 19.54
CA ALA A 253 -6.87 -5.73 19.57
C ALA A 253 -8.40 -5.94 19.62
N SER A 254 -9.13 -5.09 20.34
CA SER A 254 -10.59 -5.12 20.39
C SER A 254 -11.20 -4.73 19.04
N GLU A 255 -10.68 -3.69 18.41
CA GLU A 255 -11.10 -3.25 17.07
C GLU A 255 -10.83 -4.32 16.00
N ALA A 256 -9.71 -5.06 16.09
CA ALA A 256 -9.45 -6.18 15.20
C ALA A 256 -10.47 -7.32 15.37
N ILE A 257 -10.89 -7.62 16.60
CA ILE A 257 -11.98 -8.58 16.85
C ILE A 257 -13.27 -8.08 16.18
N VAL A 258 -13.59 -6.79 16.29
CA VAL A 258 -14.74 -6.16 15.62
C VAL A 258 -14.63 -6.31 14.10
N CYS A 259 -13.45 -6.04 13.50
CA CYS A 259 -13.23 -6.24 12.07
C CYS A 259 -13.48 -7.69 11.64
N VAL A 260 -13.01 -8.67 12.40
CA VAL A 260 -13.20 -10.10 12.10
C VAL A 260 -14.69 -10.46 12.17
N ILE A 261 -15.39 -10.09 13.25
CA ILE A 261 -16.82 -10.40 13.42
C ILE A 261 -17.63 -9.74 12.30
N ALA A 262 -17.41 -8.45 12.04
CA ALA A 262 -18.10 -7.72 10.98
C ALA A 262 -17.85 -8.35 9.59
N SER A 263 -16.63 -8.81 9.31
CA SER A 263 -16.28 -9.50 8.07
C SER A 263 -17.07 -10.79 7.88
N GLN A 264 -17.23 -11.59 8.93
CA GLN A 264 -17.97 -12.85 8.84
C GLN A 264 -19.47 -12.63 8.63
N ILE A 265 -20.05 -11.62 9.29
CA ILE A 265 -21.47 -11.26 9.10
C ILE A 265 -21.69 -10.72 7.68
N ALA A 266 -20.79 -9.87 7.19
CA ALA A 266 -20.89 -9.33 5.84
C ALA A 266 -20.79 -10.42 4.76
N ASN A 267 -19.85 -11.37 4.90
CA ASN A 267 -19.71 -12.49 3.98
C ASN A 267 -20.92 -13.44 4.01
N LEU A 268 -21.55 -13.62 5.17
CA LEU A 268 -22.82 -14.34 5.24
C LEU A 268 -23.92 -13.60 4.46
N GLY A 269 -24.00 -12.28 4.61
CA GLY A 269 -24.93 -11.42 3.87
C GLY A 269 -24.70 -11.49 2.35
N GLU A 270 -23.43 -11.48 1.92
CA GLU A 270 -23.03 -11.69 0.53
C GLU A 270 -23.54 -13.03 -0.01
N SER A 271 -23.34 -14.12 0.75
CA SER A 271 -23.78 -15.44 0.30
C SER A 271 -25.31 -15.56 0.21
N ILE A 272 -26.05 -14.84 1.06
CA ILE A 272 -27.50 -14.73 0.95
C ILE A 272 -27.88 -13.94 -0.31
N ILE A 273 -27.23 -12.80 -0.57
CA ILE A 273 -27.45 -12.00 -1.78
C ILE A 273 -27.19 -12.84 -3.03
N GLY A 274 -26.08 -13.60 -3.06
CA GLY A 274 -25.76 -14.47 -4.18
C GLY A 274 -26.79 -15.57 -4.38
N ALA A 275 -27.21 -16.25 -3.31
CA ALA A 275 -28.20 -17.32 -3.41
C ALA A 275 -29.60 -16.84 -3.83
N VAL A 276 -30.00 -15.63 -3.44
CA VAL A 276 -31.35 -15.10 -3.67
C VAL A 276 -31.45 -14.28 -4.95
N LEU A 277 -30.45 -13.46 -5.26
CA LEU A 277 -30.54 -12.40 -6.27
C LEU A 277 -29.64 -12.62 -7.48
N GLN A 278 -28.43 -13.16 -7.32
CA GLN A 278 -27.54 -13.35 -8.47
C GLN A 278 -28.10 -14.38 -9.44
N GLU A 279 -27.91 -14.13 -10.74
CA GLU A 279 -28.40 -14.95 -11.86
C GLU A 279 -29.93 -15.06 -11.96
N LYS A 280 -30.70 -14.31 -11.16
CA LYS A 280 -32.17 -14.21 -11.29
C LYS A 280 -32.58 -13.21 -12.36
N GLU A 281 -33.74 -13.45 -12.97
CA GLU A 281 -34.37 -12.48 -13.86
C GLU A 281 -34.62 -11.16 -13.13
N GLY A 282 -34.32 -10.03 -13.80
CA GLY A 282 -34.41 -8.69 -13.20
C GLY A 282 -33.17 -8.22 -12.42
N PHE A 283 -32.27 -9.11 -12.02
CA PHE A 283 -31.07 -8.78 -11.22
C PHE A 283 -29.74 -8.95 -11.97
N GLN A 284 -29.78 -8.99 -13.31
CA GLN A 284 -28.59 -9.18 -14.16
C GLN A 284 -27.51 -8.08 -14.01
N TRP A 285 -27.89 -6.90 -13.48
CA TRP A 285 -26.96 -5.83 -13.16
C TRP A 285 -26.11 -6.12 -11.91
N LEU A 286 -26.56 -7.03 -11.04
CA LEU A 286 -25.92 -7.43 -9.79
C LEU A 286 -24.79 -8.44 -10.06
N ASN A 287 -23.76 -7.98 -10.75
CA ASN A 287 -22.57 -8.78 -11.01
C ASN A 287 -21.65 -8.88 -9.77
N ASN A 288 -20.65 -9.75 -9.85
CA ASN A 288 -19.75 -10.04 -8.71
C ASN A 288 -18.98 -8.79 -8.24
N ASP A 289 -18.65 -7.84 -9.12
CA ASP A 289 -17.98 -6.60 -8.70
C ASP A 289 -18.91 -5.70 -7.89
N VAL A 290 -20.21 -5.64 -8.21
CA VAL A 290 -21.23 -4.88 -7.45
C VAL A 290 -21.52 -5.56 -6.10
N VAL A 291 -21.68 -6.89 -6.10
CA VAL A 291 -21.87 -7.66 -4.87
C VAL A 291 -20.67 -7.49 -3.93
N ASN A 292 -19.45 -7.47 -4.46
CA ASN A 292 -18.25 -7.15 -3.70
C ASN A 292 -18.33 -5.76 -3.04
N VAL A 293 -18.80 -4.73 -3.76
CA VAL A 293 -18.98 -3.38 -3.17
C VAL A 293 -19.94 -3.44 -1.99
N ILE A 294 -21.08 -4.12 -2.14
CA ILE A 294 -22.08 -4.25 -1.09
C ILE A 294 -21.46 -4.98 0.11
N ASN A 295 -20.79 -6.11 -0.12
CA ASN A 295 -20.17 -6.91 0.93
C ASN A 295 -19.16 -6.10 1.77
N ILE A 296 -18.16 -5.49 1.13
CA ILE A 296 -17.14 -4.72 1.86
C ILE A 296 -17.73 -3.48 2.55
N SER A 297 -18.81 -2.91 2.01
CA SER A 297 -19.53 -1.80 2.63
C SER A 297 -20.29 -2.26 3.86
N MET A 298 -20.97 -3.41 3.81
CA MET A 298 -21.59 -4.02 5.00
C MET A 298 -20.54 -4.27 6.09
N GLY A 299 -19.40 -4.87 5.75
CA GLY A 299 -18.32 -5.12 6.70
C GLY A 299 -17.77 -3.84 7.35
N SER A 300 -17.54 -2.79 6.55
CA SER A 300 -17.12 -1.48 7.05
C SER A 300 -18.16 -0.83 7.96
N ILE A 301 -19.42 -0.80 7.54
CA ILE A 301 -20.51 -0.15 8.29
C ILE A 301 -20.77 -0.89 9.61
N LEU A 302 -20.85 -2.23 9.56
CA LEU A 302 -21.05 -3.05 10.76
C LEU A 302 -19.92 -2.83 11.77
N ALA A 303 -18.66 -2.79 11.32
CA ALA A 303 -17.54 -2.53 12.22
C ALA A 303 -17.65 -1.16 12.91
N VAL A 304 -17.97 -0.11 12.15
CA VAL A 304 -18.16 1.25 12.69
C VAL A 304 -19.32 1.28 13.68
N LEU A 305 -20.47 0.69 13.34
CA LEU A 305 -21.64 0.64 14.22
C LEU A 305 -21.37 -0.14 15.51
N MET A 306 -20.73 -1.32 15.41
CA MET A 306 -20.33 -2.11 16.58
C MET A 306 -19.38 -1.32 17.48
N GLN A 307 -18.39 -0.64 16.91
CA GLN A 307 -17.46 0.17 17.68
C GLN A 307 -18.15 1.36 18.36
N GLN A 308 -19.08 2.02 17.67
CA GLN A 308 -19.86 3.10 18.27
C GLN A 308 -20.74 2.61 19.42
N LEU A 309 -21.31 1.41 19.33
CA LEU A 309 -22.07 0.81 20.43
C LEU A 309 -21.17 0.47 21.62
N ILE A 310 -19.95 -0.02 21.37
CA ILE A 310 -18.96 -0.32 22.42
C ILE A 310 -18.49 0.95 23.13
N LEU A 311 -18.30 2.05 22.38
CA LEU A 311 -17.86 3.34 22.92
C LEU A 311 -18.99 4.19 23.50
N GLY A 312 -20.24 3.91 23.11
CA GLY A 312 -21.45 4.64 23.51
C GLY A 312 -22.07 4.19 24.84
N HIS A 313 -21.35 3.37 25.61
CA HIS A 313 -21.69 2.94 26.96
C HIS A 313 -20.61 3.35 27.96
#